data_AF-A0A967WRV3-F1
#
_entry.id   AF-A0A967WRV3-F1
#
_cell.length_a   1.000
_cell.length_b   1.000
_cell.length_c   1.000
_cell.angle_alpha   90.00
_cell.angle_beta   90.00
_cell.angle_gamma   90.00
#
_symmetry.space_group_name_H-M   'P 1'
#
loop_
_entity.id
_entity.type
_entity.pdbx_description
1 polymer ?
#
loop_
_entity_poly.entity_id
_entity_poly.type
_entity_poly.pdbx_seq_one_letter_code
_entity_poly.pdbx_strand_id
1 'polypeptide(L)'
;MPRVIINDSSETELFTASNPGQVAVPSGTTISIEQATVTLTHYTGQKAASGSNQIVAAPGAGTRIVVVSFMVQNASAVATTVIMEDGTTDVFTALLQTQGAALSGSFLSGQEWRLSENAALQVNLSAANSHNVNVSYFTESV
;
A
#
# COMPACT_ATOMS: atom_id res chain seq x y z
N MET A 1 -1.54 -13.69 10.32
CA MET A 1 -2.34 -13.65 11.57
C MET A 1 -1.41 -13.26 12.71
N PRO A 2 -1.74 -12.27 13.54
CA PRO A 2 -0.89 -11.92 14.68
C PRO A 2 -0.89 -13.07 15.70
N ARG A 3 0.29 -13.42 16.19
CA ARG A 3 0.51 -14.48 17.18
C ARG A 3 0.76 -13.83 18.53
N VAL A 4 -0.02 -14.20 19.53
CA VAL A 4 0.13 -13.70 20.90
C VAL A 4 1.04 -14.68 21.66
N ILE A 5 2.17 -14.18 22.17
CA ILE A 5 3.09 -14.95 23.02
C ILE A 5 3.00 -14.37 24.43
N ILE A 6 2.64 -15.22 25.38
CA ILE A 6 2.53 -14.89 26.80
C ILE A 6 3.73 -15.52 27.50
N ASN A 7 4.63 -14.70 28.03
CA ASN A 7 5.78 -15.17 28.81
C ASN A 7 5.46 -15.00 30.30
N ASP A 8 5.14 -16.12 30.96
CA ASP A 8 5.19 -16.23 32.43
C ASP A 8 6.55 -16.83 32.83
N SER A 9 7.11 -16.32 33.92
CA SER A 9 8.48 -16.55 34.39
C SER A 9 8.76 -17.97 34.95
N SER A 10 8.03 -18.99 34.54
CA SER A 10 8.46 -20.37 34.81
C SER A 10 8.03 -21.44 33.81
N GLU A 11 6.94 -21.33 33.05
CA GLU A 11 6.54 -22.37 32.08
C GLU A 11 5.79 -21.76 30.89
N THR A 12 6.11 -22.22 29.67
CA THR A 12 5.39 -21.83 28.45
C THR A 12 4.13 -22.69 28.31
N GLU A 13 3.03 -22.33 28.97
CA GLU A 13 1.76 -23.03 28.83
C GLU A 13 0.98 -22.52 27.60
N LEU A 14 0.63 -23.45 26.70
CA LEU A 14 -0.27 -23.19 25.59
C LEU A 14 -1.72 -23.22 26.11
N PHE A 15 -2.26 -22.05 26.49
CA PHE A 15 -3.66 -21.96 26.87
C PHE A 15 -4.56 -22.15 25.65
N THR A 16 -5.20 -23.31 25.54
CA THR A 16 -6.33 -23.51 24.63
C THR A 16 -7.56 -22.84 25.23
N ALA A 17 -8.10 -21.83 24.54
CA ALA A 17 -9.25 -21.08 25.04
C ALA A 17 -10.44 -22.03 25.26
N SER A 18 -10.87 -22.21 26.50
CA SER A 18 -12.07 -22.98 26.85
C SER A 18 -13.38 -22.24 26.51
N ASN A 19 -13.30 -21.01 26.00
CA ASN A 19 -14.40 -20.26 25.41
C ASN A 19 -13.87 -19.25 24.37
N PRO A 20 -14.46 -19.14 23.16
CA PRO A 20 -14.03 -18.15 22.18
C PRO A 20 -14.47 -16.75 22.63
N GLY A 21 -13.52 -15.89 23.01
CA GLY A 21 -13.75 -14.45 23.16
C GLY A 21 -12.97 -13.73 24.26
N GLN A 22 -12.42 -14.42 25.26
CA GLN A 22 -11.59 -13.80 26.30
C GLN A 22 -10.49 -14.76 26.76
N VAL A 23 -9.23 -14.33 26.62
CA VAL A 23 -8.07 -15.01 27.23
C VAL A 23 -7.86 -14.35 28.58
N ALA A 24 -8.06 -15.10 29.68
CA ALA A 24 -7.74 -14.62 31.02
C ALA A 24 -6.21 -14.54 31.15
N VAL A 25 -5.68 -13.33 31.24
CA VAL A 25 -4.25 -13.08 31.46
C VAL A 25 -4.03 -12.91 32.96
N PRO A 26 -3.26 -13.80 33.62
CA PRO A 26 -3.01 -13.70 35.06
C PRO A 26 -2.40 -12.34 35.45
N SER A 27 -2.68 -11.89 36.67
CA SER A 27 -2.04 -10.68 37.20
C SER A 27 -0.53 -10.88 37.29
N GLY A 28 0.25 -10.00 36.67
CA GLY A 28 1.72 -10.10 36.63
C GLY A 28 2.27 -10.69 35.35
N THR A 29 1.42 -11.13 34.42
CA THR A 29 1.83 -11.66 33.13
C THR A 29 2.15 -10.54 32.13
N THR A 30 3.26 -10.66 31.40
CA THR A 30 3.60 -9.74 30.31
C THR A 30 3.02 -10.25 29.01
N ILE A 31 2.17 -9.44 28.36
CA ILE A 31 1.75 -9.66 26.98
C ILE A 31 2.79 -9.01 26.08
N SER A 32 3.48 -9.81 25.25
CA SER A 32 4.35 -9.28 24.22
C SER A 32 3.61 -9.30 22.89
N ILE A 33 3.33 -8.11 22.36
CA ILE A 33 2.86 -7.93 20.98
C ILE A 33 4.08 -7.76 20.07
N GLU A 34 4.22 -8.62 19.07
CA GLU A 34 5.27 -8.47 18.05
C GLU A 34 4.80 -7.43 17.03
N GLN A 35 5.41 -6.24 17.06
CA GLN A 35 5.16 -5.22 16.03
C GLN A 35 5.92 -5.61 14.77
N ALA A 36 5.20 -5.89 13.69
CA ALA A 36 5.83 -6.06 12.37
C ALA A 36 6.39 -4.71 11.90
N THR A 37 7.69 -4.67 11.62
CA THR A 37 8.33 -3.51 10.97
C THR A 37 8.34 -3.75 9.47
N VAL A 38 7.87 -2.77 8.70
CA VAL A 38 7.93 -2.78 7.23
C VAL A 38 8.82 -1.65 6.76
N THR A 39 9.66 -1.92 5.76
CA THR A 39 10.44 -0.89 5.09
C THR A 39 9.59 -0.22 4.04
N LEU A 40 9.36 1.08 4.21
CA LEU A 40 8.64 1.89 3.22
C LEU A 40 9.61 2.34 2.12
N THR A 41 9.22 2.08 0.87
CA THR A 41 9.93 2.52 -0.33
C THR A 41 9.20 3.72 -0.92
N HIS A 42 9.97 4.71 -1.37
CA HIS A 42 9.45 5.90 -2.02
C HIS A 42 9.87 5.94 -3.49
N TYR A 43 8.88 6.04 -4.37
CA TYR A 43 9.09 6.38 -5.77
C TYR A 43 8.80 7.86 -5.98
N THR A 44 9.72 8.57 -6.62
CA THR A 44 9.51 9.93 -7.11
C THR A 44 10.02 10.02 -8.55
N GLY A 45 9.20 10.54 -9.44
CA GLY A 45 9.59 10.69 -10.84
C GLY A 45 8.62 11.52 -11.65
N GLN A 46 8.92 11.68 -12.94
CA GLN A 46 8.02 12.30 -13.91
C GLN A 46 7.66 11.30 -15.01
N LYS A 47 6.39 11.25 -15.38
CA LYS A 47 5.86 10.48 -16.51
C LYS A 47 5.24 11.42 -17.52
N ALA A 48 5.40 11.13 -18.81
CA ALA A 48 4.90 11.98 -19.88
C ALA A 48 4.41 11.21 -21.11
N ALA A 49 4.48 9.87 -21.11
CA ALA A 49 3.96 9.08 -22.21
C ALA A 49 2.46 8.88 -22.05
N SER A 50 1.71 8.91 -23.16
CA SER A 50 0.31 8.49 -23.16
C SER A 50 0.18 6.98 -22.92
N GLY A 51 -0.94 6.56 -22.34
CA GLY A 51 -1.18 5.17 -21.94
C GLY A 51 -0.51 4.85 -20.59
N SER A 52 -0.42 3.56 -20.28
CA SER A 52 0.13 3.06 -19.00
C SER A 52 1.63 3.29 -18.89
N ASN A 53 2.03 3.95 -17.81
CA ASN A 53 3.40 4.19 -17.42
C ASN A 53 3.68 3.41 -16.12
N GLN A 54 4.59 2.45 -16.17
CA GLN A 54 4.99 1.71 -14.97
C GLN A 54 5.67 2.65 -13.95
N ILE A 55 5.16 2.62 -12.72
CA ILE A 55 5.70 3.34 -11.56
C ILE A 55 6.54 2.39 -10.71
N VAL A 56 5.96 1.25 -10.35
CA VAL A 56 6.63 0.17 -9.62
C VAL A 56 6.45 -1.12 -10.40
N ALA A 57 7.55 -1.83 -10.67
CA ALA A 57 7.51 -3.13 -11.32
C ALA A 57 6.79 -4.17 -10.45
N ALA A 58 6.19 -5.16 -11.09
CA ALA A 58 5.56 -6.28 -10.39
C ALA A 58 6.60 -6.99 -9.49
N PRO A 59 6.26 -7.32 -8.23
CA PRO A 59 7.22 -7.82 -7.24
C PRO A 59 7.59 -9.29 -7.40
N GLY A 60 6.94 -10.03 -8.31
CA GLY A 60 7.07 -11.48 -8.44
C GLY A 60 5.91 -12.23 -7.75
N ALA A 61 5.82 -13.52 -8.06
CA ALA A 61 4.79 -14.42 -7.51
C ALA A 61 4.88 -14.52 -5.97
N GLY A 62 3.74 -14.70 -5.31
CA GLY A 62 3.60 -14.78 -3.86
C GLY A 62 3.74 -13.44 -3.13
N THR A 63 3.90 -12.32 -3.87
CA THR A 63 4.09 -10.98 -3.30
C THR A 63 3.13 -9.98 -3.95
N ARG A 64 2.71 -8.97 -3.18
CA ARG A 64 1.97 -7.82 -3.70
C ARG A 64 2.57 -6.50 -3.24
N ILE A 65 2.23 -5.44 -3.97
CA ILE A 65 2.53 -4.05 -3.59
C ILE A 65 1.40 -3.52 -2.72
N VAL A 66 1.76 -2.81 -1.65
CA VAL A 66 0.84 -2.14 -0.74
C VAL A 66 1.14 -0.64 -0.75
N VAL A 67 0.23 0.14 -1.33
CA VAL A 67 0.36 1.60 -1.46
C VAL A 67 -0.18 2.28 -0.21
N VAL A 68 0.67 3.04 0.47
CA VAL A 68 0.34 3.83 1.66
C VAL A 68 -0.10 5.23 1.29
N SER A 69 0.57 5.84 0.32
CA SER A 69 0.20 7.14 -0.22
C SER A 69 0.65 7.29 -1.66
N PHE A 70 -0.07 8.12 -2.41
CA PHE A 70 0.28 8.50 -3.77
C PHE A 70 -0.13 9.93 -4.08
N MET A 71 0.56 10.53 -5.04
CA MET A 71 0.20 11.78 -5.68
C MET A 71 0.65 11.73 -7.14
N VAL A 72 -0.26 12.08 -8.04
CA VAL A 72 0.03 12.39 -9.44
C VAL A 72 -0.44 13.83 -9.69
N GLN A 73 0.50 14.71 -10.02
CA GLN A 73 0.23 16.12 -10.28
C GLN A 73 0.48 16.43 -11.74
N ASN A 74 -0.46 17.14 -12.38
CA ASN A 74 -0.26 17.67 -13.73
C ASN A 74 0.82 18.76 -13.69
N ALA A 75 1.96 18.48 -14.33
CA ALA A 75 3.07 19.43 -14.45
C ALA A 75 2.98 20.27 -15.74
N SER A 76 2.00 19.98 -16.59
CA SER A 76 1.73 20.68 -17.85
C SER A 76 0.54 21.65 -17.73
N ALA A 77 0.33 22.47 -18.75
CA ALA A 77 -0.85 23.33 -18.87
C ALA A 77 -2.05 22.64 -19.55
N VAL A 78 -1.92 21.37 -19.95
CA VAL A 78 -2.93 20.66 -20.74
C VAL A 78 -3.73 19.72 -19.83
N ALA A 79 -5.06 19.83 -19.90
CA ALA A 79 -5.95 18.95 -19.17
C ALA A 79 -5.70 17.48 -19.56
N THR A 80 -5.46 16.62 -18.57
CA THR A 80 -5.17 15.20 -18.80
C THR A 80 -5.98 14.36 -17.82
N THR A 81 -6.72 13.38 -18.34
CA THR A 81 -7.29 12.31 -17.52
C THR A 81 -6.16 11.38 -17.09
N VAL A 82 -6.07 11.16 -15.78
CA VAL A 82 -5.09 10.31 -15.12
C VAL A 82 -5.83 9.16 -14.45
N ILE A 83 -5.33 7.94 -14.64
CA ILE A 83 -5.84 6.73 -14.01
C ILE A 83 -4.69 6.04 -13.27
N MET A 84 -4.88 5.73 -12.00
CA MET A 84 -4.01 4.83 -11.24
C MET A 84 -4.48 3.41 -11.44
N GLU A 85 -3.57 2.51 -11.83
CA GLU A 85 -3.90 1.13 -12.21
C GLU A 85 -3.25 0.11 -11.27
N ASP A 86 -4.00 -0.94 -10.97
CA ASP A 86 -3.53 -2.21 -10.41
C ASP A 86 -3.30 -3.20 -11.56
N GLY A 87 -2.05 -3.33 -12.00
CA GLY A 87 -1.75 -4.02 -13.25
C GLY A 87 -2.43 -3.30 -14.41
N THR A 88 -3.45 -3.92 -15.01
CA THR A 88 -4.24 -3.32 -16.11
C THR A 88 -5.64 -2.88 -15.69
N THR A 89 -5.92 -2.93 -14.38
CA THR A 89 -7.23 -2.59 -13.83
C THR A 89 -7.24 -1.16 -13.32
N ASP A 90 -8.16 -0.34 -13.83
CA ASP A 90 -8.37 1.04 -13.39
C ASP A 90 -8.89 1.07 -11.95
N VAL A 91 -8.25 1.87 -11.07
CA VAL A 91 -8.64 1.98 -9.65
C VAL A 91 -9.04 3.40 -9.27
N PHE A 92 -8.18 4.39 -9.51
CA PHE A 92 -8.48 5.80 -9.22
C PHE A 92 -8.41 6.62 -10.50
N THR A 93 -9.45 7.40 -10.78
CA THR A 93 -9.51 8.23 -12.00
C THR A 93 -9.81 9.68 -11.65
N ALA A 94 -9.09 10.61 -12.28
CA ALA A 94 -9.39 12.03 -12.20
C ALA A 94 -8.99 12.78 -13.47
N LEU A 95 -9.75 13.83 -13.80
CA LEU A 95 -9.35 14.82 -14.79
C LEU A 95 -8.54 15.91 -14.11
N LEU A 96 -7.26 16.03 -14.43
CA LEU A 96 -6.39 17.08 -13.91
C LEU A 96 -6.41 18.28 -14.87
N GLN A 97 -7.35 19.21 -14.64
CA GLN A 97 -7.67 20.27 -15.59
C GLN A 97 -6.56 21.30 -15.82
N THR A 98 -5.80 21.63 -14.78
CA THR A 98 -4.80 22.72 -14.82
C THR A 98 -3.46 22.26 -14.29
N GLN A 99 -2.41 23.02 -14.61
CA GLN A 99 -1.11 22.83 -13.97
C GLN A 99 -1.26 22.91 -12.45
N GLY A 100 -0.63 21.98 -11.74
CA GLY A 100 -0.68 21.88 -10.29
C GLY A 100 -1.88 21.08 -9.76
N ALA A 101 -2.91 20.82 -10.56
CA ALA A 101 -3.99 19.92 -10.17
C ALA A 101 -3.44 18.51 -9.93
N ALA A 102 -3.94 17.83 -8.90
CA ALA A 102 -3.41 16.54 -8.48
C ALA A 102 -4.51 15.54 -8.12
N LEU A 103 -4.23 14.28 -8.46
CA LEU A 103 -4.90 13.11 -7.91
C LEU A 103 -4.01 12.56 -6.80
N SER A 104 -4.50 12.55 -5.56
CA SER A 104 -3.75 12.06 -4.42
C SER A 104 -4.62 11.25 -3.47
N GLY A 105 -3.96 10.37 -2.72
CA GLY A 105 -4.58 9.54 -1.70
C GLY A 105 -3.58 9.19 -0.61
N SER A 106 -4.07 9.07 0.61
CA SER A 106 -3.31 8.55 1.75
C SER A 106 -4.22 7.60 2.52
N PHE A 107 -3.66 6.47 2.92
CA PHE A 107 -4.41 5.43 3.60
C PHE A 107 -3.96 5.32 5.06
N LEU A 108 -4.92 5.04 5.93
CA LEU A 108 -4.62 4.67 7.31
C LEU A 108 -4.06 3.24 7.35
N SER A 109 -3.34 2.93 8.42
CA SER A 109 -2.83 1.56 8.60
C SER A 109 -3.97 0.55 8.66
N GLY A 110 -3.84 -0.55 7.91
CA GLY A 110 -4.88 -1.56 7.72
C GLY A 110 -5.91 -1.24 6.63
N GLN A 111 -5.89 -0.03 6.05
CA GLN A 111 -6.76 0.39 4.95
C GLN A 111 -5.98 0.74 3.68
N GLU A 112 -4.71 0.33 3.62
CA GLU A 112 -3.84 0.57 2.47
C GLU A 112 -4.38 -0.08 1.20
N TRP A 113 -4.13 0.57 0.06
CA TRP A 113 -4.46 -0.02 -1.23
C TRP A 113 -3.49 -1.16 -1.54
N ARG A 114 -4.01 -2.38 -1.40
CA ARG A 114 -3.32 -3.62 -1.76
C ARG A 114 -3.60 -3.93 -3.21
N LEU A 115 -2.54 -3.96 -4.02
CA LEU A 115 -2.63 -4.40 -5.40
C LEU A 115 -2.85 -5.91 -5.45
N SER A 116 -3.29 -6.38 -6.60
CA SER A 116 -3.37 -7.79 -6.93
C SER A 116 -1.98 -8.43 -6.86
N GLU A 117 -1.93 -9.74 -6.60
CA GLU A 117 -0.67 -10.48 -6.54
C GLU A 117 0.11 -10.33 -7.85
N ASN A 118 1.42 -10.08 -7.75
CA ASN A 118 2.31 -9.90 -8.90
C ASN A 118 1.84 -8.82 -9.91
N ALA A 119 1.09 -7.82 -9.46
CA ALA A 119 0.70 -6.69 -10.30
C ALA A 119 1.70 -5.52 -10.18
N ALA A 120 1.89 -4.81 -11.29
CA ALA A 120 2.67 -3.58 -11.32
C ALA A 120 1.77 -2.39 -10.95
N LEU A 121 2.32 -1.39 -10.25
CA LEU A 121 1.64 -0.11 -10.07
C LEU A 121 1.91 0.77 -11.29
N GLN A 122 0.85 1.27 -11.91
CA GLN A 122 0.96 2.09 -13.11
C GLN A 122 0.13 3.37 -13.01
N VAL A 123 0.50 4.35 -13.83
CA VAL A 123 -0.31 5.53 -14.09
C VAL A 123 -0.58 5.61 -15.59
N ASN A 124 -1.85 5.65 -15.96
CA ASN A 124 -2.27 5.80 -17.33
C ASN A 124 -2.67 7.26 -17.61
N LEU A 125 -2.04 7.82 -18.63
CA LEU A 125 -2.24 9.20 -19.05
C LEU A 125 -2.99 9.20 -20.39
N SER A 126 -4.15 9.84 -20.44
CA SER A 126 -4.94 9.97 -21.68
C SER A 126 -4.23 10.74 -22.80
N ALA A 127 -3.16 11.47 -22.49
CA ALA A 127 -2.34 12.19 -23.44
C ALA A 127 -0.87 12.25 -22.98
N ALA A 128 0.05 12.50 -23.92
CA ALA A 128 1.48 12.58 -23.65
C ALA A 128 1.87 13.95 -23.05
N ASN A 129 1.52 14.15 -21.77
CA ASN A 129 1.78 15.37 -21.00
C ASN A 129 2.53 15.05 -19.71
N SER A 130 3.42 15.94 -19.27
CA SER A 130 4.23 15.71 -18.06
C SER A 130 3.40 15.72 -16.77
N HIS A 131 3.60 14.70 -15.95
CA HIS A 131 3.01 14.54 -14.62
C HIS A 131 4.07 14.13 -13.61
N ASN A 132 4.10 14.82 -12.47
CA ASN A 132 4.95 14.46 -11.34
C ASN A 132 4.26 13.37 -10.53
N VAL A 133 4.96 12.29 -10.23
CA VAL A 133 4.44 11.12 -9.52
C VAL A 133 5.25 10.90 -8.26
N ASN A 134 4.57 10.76 -7.13
CA ASN A 134 5.14 10.37 -5.85
C ASN A 134 4.32 9.22 -5.26
N VAL A 135 4.96 8.14 -4.84
CA VAL A 135 4.31 6.98 -4.22
C VAL A 135 5.12 6.49 -3.04
N SER A 136 4.46 6.20 -1.93
CA SER A 136 5.04 5.49 -0.79
C SER A 136 4.38 4.14 -0.67
N TYR A 137 5.17 3.06 -0.67
CA TYR A 137 4.66 1.69 -0.69
C TYR A 137 5.59 0.73 0.05
N PHE A 138 5.09 -0.46 0.35
CA PHE A 138 5.90 -1.61 0.74
C PHE A 138 5.41 -2.86 0.02
N THR A 139 6.11 -3.97 0.17
CA THR A 139 5.69 -5.28 -0.37
C THR A 139 5.37 -6.23 0.77
N GLU A 140 4.36 -7.07 0.58
CA GLU A 140 4.01 -8.13 1.53
C GLU A 140 3.71 -9.44 0.80
N SER A 141 3.88 -10.55 1.51
CA SER A 141 3.49 -11.87 1.04
C SER A 141 1.97 -12.02 1.01
N VAL A 142 1.46 -12.74 0.01
CA VAL A 142 0.03 -13.02 -0.21
C VAL A 142 -0.35 -14.39 0.35
#